data_AF-A0A5K1CYL4-F1
#
_entry.id   AF-A0A5K1CYL4-F1
#
_cell.length_a   1.000
_cell.length_b   1.000
_cell.length_c   1.000
_cell.angle_alpha   90.00
_cell.angle_beta   90.00
_cell.angle_gamma   90.00
#
_symmetry.space_group_name_H-M   'P 1'
#
loop_
_entity.id
_entity.type
_entity.pdbx_description
1 polymer ?
#
loop_
_entity_poly.entity_id
_entity_poly.type
_entity_poly.pdbx_seq_one_letter_code
_entity_poly.pdbx_strand_id
1 'polypeptide(L)' 'PLFGYGVSKVVDSRSSDFKIGDLVWGTTGWEEYSVISSTDRLTKIEDISVPLSYYSGLL' A
#
# COMPACT_ATOMS: atom_id res chain seq x y z
N PRO A 1 1.28 16.91 -6.01
CA PRO A 1 1.33 15.78 -5.05
C PRO A 1 2.71 15.12 -5.09
N LEU A 2 3.30 14.85 -3.92
CA LEU A 2 4.53 14.06 -3.82
C LEU A 2 4.14 12.58 -3.76
N PHE A 3 4.81 11.75 -4.56
CA PHE A 3 4.60 10.31 -4.58
C PHE A 3 5.87 9.62 -4.12
N GLY A 4 5.72 8.51 -3.40
CA GLY A 4 6.84 7.71 -2.93
C GLY A 4 6.42 6.28 -2.60
N TYR A 5 7.37 5.44 -2.24
CA TYR A 5 7.05 4.12 -1.69
C TYR A 5 6.52 4.28 -0.27
N GLY A 6 5.40 3.64 0.00
CA GLY A 6 4.78 3.64 1.33
C GLY A 6 4.02 2.37 1.58
N VAL A 7 3.66 2.17 2.86
CA VAL A 7 2.74 1.12 3.29
C VAL A 7 1.38 1.77 3.51
N SER A 8 0.33 1.12 3.05
CA SER A 8 -1.04 1.62 3.13
C SER A 8 -2.00 0.50 3.46
N LYS A 9 -3.15 0.84 4.04
CA LYS A 9 -4.24 -0.09 4.30
C LYS A 9 -5.38 0.18 3.34
N VAL A 10 -5.90 -0.86 2.71
CA VAL A 10 -7.04 -0.76 1.80
C VAL A 10 -8.30 -0.44 2.62
N VAL A 11 -8.89 0.73 2.39
CA VAL A 11 -10.14 1.17 3.05
C VAL A 11 -11.36 0.94 2.18
N ASP A 12 -11.19 0.95 0.87
CA ASP A 12 -12.19 0.60 -0.14
C ASP A 12 -11.45 0.01 -1.37
N SER A 13 -12.10 -0.90 -2.09
CA SER A 13 -11.51 -1.53 -3.28
C SER A 13 -12.58 -1.91 -4.30
N ARG A 14 -12.29 -1.61 -5.56
CA ARG A 14 -13.04 -2.09 -6.73
C ARG A 14 -12.25 -3.14 -7.54
N SER A 15 -11.06 -3.52 -7.07
CA SER A 15 -10.22 -4.55 -7.67
C SER A 15 -10.52 -5.91 -7.04
N SER A 16 -10.45 -6.98 -7.83
CA SER A 16 -10.56 -8.37 -7.34
C SER A 16 -9.38 -8.77 -6.45
N ASP A 17 -8.24 -8.10 -6.60
CA ASP A 17 -6.96 -8.53 -6.05
C ASP A 17 -6.73 -7.98 -4.64
N PHE A 18 -7.48 -6.95 -4.25
CA PHE A 18 -7.33 -6.26 -2.97
C PHE A 18 -8.66 -6.16 -2.24
N LYS A 19 -8.64 -6.48 -0.95
CA LYS A 19 -9.82 -6.43 -0.08
C LYS A 19 -9.65 -5.36 0.99
N ILE A 20 -10.77 -4.86 1.49
CA ILE A 20 -10.77 -3.94 2.64
C ILE A 20 -10.05 -4.61 3.82
N GLY A 21 -9.10 -3.89 4.39
CA GLY A 21 -8.25 -4.37 5.49
C GLY A 21 -6.89 -4.92 5.05
N ASP A 22 -6.69 -5.20 3.76
CA ASP A 22 -5.38 -5.65 3.26
C ASP A 22 -4.32 -4.56 3.47
N LEU A 23 -3.13 -4.97 3.90
CA LEU A 23 -1.95 -4.12 3.90
C LEU A 23 -1.26 -4.24 2.55
N VAL A 24 -0.91 -3.11 1.96
CA VAL A 24 -0.24 -3.03 0.65
C VAL A 24 0.97 -2.14 0.77
N TRP A 25 1.99 -2.43 -0.02
CA TRP A 25 3.11 -1.52 -0.24
C TRP A 25 3.27 -1.22 -1.72
N GLY A 26 3.76 -0.02 -2.02
CA GLY A 26 3.94 0.42 -3.39
C GLY A 26 4.01 1.93 -3.49
N THR A 27 3.91 2.44 -4.72
CA THR A 27 3.88 3.89 -4.95
C THR A 27 2.54 4.48 -4.49
N THR A 28 2.58 5.39 -3.52
CA THR A 28 1.42 6.10 -2.99
C THR A 28 1.71 7.59 -2.84
N GLY A 29 0.66 8.40 -2.67
CA GLY A 29 0.77 9.83 -2.39
C GLY A 29 1.20 10.09 -0.94
N TRP A 30 1.94 11.17 -0.71
CA TRP A 30 2.23 11.67 0.63
C TRP A 30 1.03 12.45 1.16
N GLU A 31 0.02 11.71 1.60
CA GLU A 31 -1.26 12.20 2.08
C GLU A 31 -1.92 11.14 2.98
N GLU A 32 -2.98 11.48 3.69
CA GLU A 32 -3.68 10.52 4.57
C GLU A 32 -4.47 9.47 3.79
N TYR A 33 -4.99 9.83 2.61
CA TYR A 33 -5.79 8.95 1.74
C TYR A 33 -5.46 9.21 0.28
N SER A 34 -5.09 8.16 -0.45
CA SER A 34 -4.88 8.21 -1.89
C SER A 34 -5.86 7.31 -2.62
N VAL A 35 -6.40 7.79 -3.74
CA VAL A 35 -7.16 6.95 -4.67
C VAL A 35 -6.20 6.42 -5.73
N ILE A 36 -5.96 5.11 -5.73
CA ILE A 36 -5.03 4.45 -6.64
C ILE A 36 -5.83 3.74 -7.74
N SER A 37 -5.73 4.23 -8.97
CA SER A 37 -6.49 3.74 -10.12
C SER A 37 -5.80 2.60 -10.89
N SER A 38 -4.47 2.51 -10.87
CA SER A 38 -3.70 1.36 -11.38
C SER A 38 -3.04 0.64 -10.20
N THR A 39 -3.42 -0.61 -10.01
CA THR A 39 -2.92 -1.46 -8.93
C THR A 39 -1.65 -2.22 -9.31
N ASP A 40 -1.12 -2.04 -10.52
CA ASP A 40 0.05 -2.77 -11.05
C ASP A 40 1.33 -2.52 -10.24
N ARG A 41 1.36 -1.40 -9.49
CA ARG A 41 2.46 -0.97 -8.63
C ARG A 41 2.19 -1.18 -7.14
N LEU A 42 1.11 -1.88 -6.80
CA LEU A 42 0.79 -2.27 -5.44
C LEU A 42 1.05 -3.76 -5.27
N THR A 43 1.72 -4.11 -4.18
CA THR A 43 1.92 -5.49 -3.77
C THR A 43 1.29 -5.66 -2.40
N LYS A 44 0.49 -6.72 -2.23
CA LYS A 44 -0.08 -7.08 -0.95
C LYS A 44 1.01 -7.60 -0.01
N ILE A 45 0.98 -7.13 1.23
CA ILE A 45 1.83 -7.63 2.32
C ILE A 45 1.09 -8.82 2.94
N GLU A 46 1.58 -10.03 2.68
CA GLU A 46 1.05 -11.26 3.28
C GLU A 46 1.72 -11.60 4.62
N ASP A 47 2.99 -11.20 4.79
CA ASP A 47 3.78 -11.51 5.98
C ASP A 47 3.95 -10.29 6.87
N ILE A 48 3.36 -10.35 8.07
CA ILE A 48 3.46 -9.32 9.12
C ILE A 48 4.44 -9.72 10.24
N SER A 49 5.23 -10.77 10.04
CA SER A 49 6.25 -11.20 11.01
C SER A 49 7.40 -10.20 11.12
N VAL A 50 7.61 -9.39 10.07
CA VAL A 50 8.59 -8.30 10.05
C VAL A 50 7.91 -6.93 10.24
N PRO A 51 8.59 -5.95 10.84
CA PRO A 51 8.06 -4.60 10.98
C PRO A 51 7.70 -3.98 9.63
N LEU A 52 6.58 -3.27 9.55
CA LEU A 52 6.12 -2.62 8.31
C LEU A 52 7.12 -1.60 7.75
N SER A 53 7.99 -1.04 8.60
CA SER A 53 9.09 -0.16 8.17
C SER A 53 10.00 -0.81 7.13
N TYR A 54 10.16 -2.14 7.19
CA TYR A 54 10.93 -2.92 6.22
C TYR A 54 10.43 -2.73 4.79
N TYR A 55 9.12 -2.68 4.58
CA TYR A 55 8.50 -2.51 3.26
C TYR A 55 8.59 -1.06 2.75
N SER A 56 8.74 -0.09 3.64
CA SER A 56 8.93 1.32 3.25
C SER A 56 10.37 1.67 2.86
N GLY A 57 11.31 0.72 2.93
CA GLY A 57 12.73 0.96 2.63
C GLY A 57 13.45 1.76 3.73
N LEU A 58 12.84 1.89 4.90
CA LEU A 58 13.48 2.40 6.12
C LEU A 58 14.20 1.22 6.79
N LEU A 59 15.52 1.15 6.58
CA LEU A 59 16.41 0.19 7.25
C LEU A 59 16.75 0.63 8.67
#